data_AF-A0A1F5BTY6-F1
#
_entry.id   AF-A0A1F5BTY6-F1
#
_cell.length_a   1.000
_cell.length_b   1.000
_cell.length_c   1.000
_cell.angle_alpha   90.00
_cell.angle_beta   90.00
_cell.angle_gamma   90.00
#
_symmetry.space_group_name_H-M   'P 1'
#
loop_
_entity.id
_entity.type
_entity.pdbx_description
1 polymer ?
#
loop_
_entity_poly.entity_id
_entity_poly.type
_entity_poly.pdbx_seq_one_letter_code
_entity_poly.pdbx_strand_id
1 'polypeptide(L)'
;MRKFPSPYRKEFEIFKKLDTPVKIQDFLDAIRINFEVKRETCRSPLMVLRHKEAHCMEGAMLAAAVFWYHGEKPLLLDLKANSNDDDHVVALFRQGNLWGAISKTNHAVLQYRDPIYKTVRELALSYFNEYFLESGEKTLRSYSVPFDLSGYPGDWLASRQNLWHVAVDLDTSPHVALLKNGAARRLRKANALEIKASTLAQWKK
;
A
#
# COMPACT_ATOMS: atom_id res chain seq x y z
N MET A 1 -12.68 -7.86 17.41
CA MET A 1 -11.51 -7.06 16.98
C MET A 1 -11.07 -6.19 18.15
N ARG A 2 -9.76 -6.04 18.39
CA ARG A 2 -9.28 -5.11 19.43
C ARG A 2 -9.73 -3.68 19.09
N LYS A 3 -10.08 -2.89 20.10
CA LYS A 3 -10.41 -1.47 19.90
C LYS A 3 -9.17 -0.69 19.49
N PHE A 4 -9.36 0.37 18.72
CA PHE A 4 -8.26 1.28 18.36
C PHE A 4 -7.58 1.82 19.62
N PRO A 5 -6.27 1.60 19.80
CA PRO A 5 -5.57 2.03 21.01
C PRO A 5 -5.27 3.52 20.99
N SER A 6 -5.42 4.18 22.13
CA SER A 6 -5.07 5.59 22.34
C SER A 6 -5.72 6.59 21.34
N PRO A 7 -7.05 6.65 21.22
CA PRO A 7 -7.73 7.55 20.29
C PRO A 7 -7.53 9.05 20.63
N TYR A 8 -7.08 9.38 21.84
CA TYR A 8 -6.96 10.75 22.35
C TYR A 8 -5.63 11.46 22.02
N ARG A 9 -4.83 10.92 21.11
CA ARG A 9 -3.60 11.60 20.67
C ARG A 9 -3.95 12.76 19.76
N LYS A 10 -3.39 13.95 20.05
CA LYS A 10 -3.68 15.19 19.30
C LYS A 10 -3.46 15.03 17.79
N GLU A 11 -2.41 14.32 17.37
CA GLU A 11 -2.13 14.08 15.96
C GLU A 11 -3.20 13.22 15.28
N PHE A 12 -3.85 12.31 16.01
CA PHE A 12 -4.91 11.44 15.48
C PHE A 12 -6.28 12.11 15.43
N GLU A 13 -6.41 13.36 15.89
CA GLU A 13 -7.65 14.14 15.71
C GLU A 13 -8.06 14.28 14.24
N ILE A 14 -7.09 14.24 13.32
CA ILE A 14 -7.37 14.23 11.87
C ILE A 14 -8.13 12.98 11.43
N PHE A 15 -8.00 11.85 12.11
CA PHE A 15 -8.67 10.59 11.74
C PHE A 15 -10.19 10.75 11.74
N LYS A 16 -10.73 11.60 12.63
CA LYS A 16 -12.17 11.95 12.65
C LYS A 16 -12.66 12.53 11.32
N LYS A 17 -11.80 13.22 10.57
CA LYS A 17 -12.13 13.83 9.27
C LYS A 17 -11.89 12.88 8.09
N LEU A 18 -11.02 11.89 8.26
CA LEU A 18 -10.68 10.89 7.25
C LEU A 18 -11.64 9.70 7.37
N ASP A 19 -12.95 9.97 7.25
CA ASP A 19 -14.06 9.04 7.51
C ASP A 19 -14.51 8.22 6.28
N THR A 20 -13.85 8.39 5.14
CA THR A 20 -14.14 7.65 3.91
C THR A 20 -12.84 7.27 3.20
N PRO A 21 -12.81 6.17 2.43
CA PRO A 21 -11.65 5.76 1.64
C PRO A 21 -11.12 6.88 0.74
N VAL A 22 -12.01 7.63 0.08
CA VAL A 22 -11.66 8.76 -0.79
C VAL A 22 -10.91 9.84 -0.01
N LYS A 23 -11.41 10.28 1.15
CA LYS A 23 -10.71 11.29 1.96
C LYS A 23 -9.35 10.80 2.47
N ILE A 24 -9.22 9.50 2.76
CA ILE A 24 -7.93 8.90 3.16
C ILE A 24 -6.95 8.96 1.99
N GLN A 25 -7.38 8.59 0.78
CA GLN A 25 -6.56 8.66 -0.42
C GLN A 25 -6.16 10.11 -0.74
N ASP A 26 -7.11 11.04 -0.77
CA ASP A 26 -6.85 12.46 -1.04
C ASP A 26 -5.82 13.04 -0.06
N PHE A 27 -5.86 12.63 1.20
CA PHE A 27 -4.86 13.00 2.18
C PHE A 27 -3.46 12.48 1.83
N LEU A 28 -3.36 11.20 1.42
CA LEU A 28 -2.09 10.60 1.02
C LEU A 28 -1.54 11.19 -0.29
N ASP A 29 -2.40 11.58 -1.21
CA ASP A 29 -2.01 12.22 -2.48
C ASP A 29 -1.50 13.64 -2.26
N ALA A 30 -2.04 14.34 -1.24
CA ALA A 30 -1.62 15.68 -0.87
C ALA A 30 -0.25 15.75 -0.15
N ILE A 31 0.19 14.65 0.48
CA ILE A 31 1.51 14.60 1.13
C ILE A 31 2.59 14.14 0.14
N ARG A 32 3.85 14.54 0.38
CA ARG A 32 4.96 14.20 -0.53
C ARG A 32 5.21 12.70 -0.55
N ILE A 33 5.69 12.17 -1.69
CA ILE A 33 6.33 10.86 -1.65
C ILE A 33 7.64 10.97 -0.84
N ASN A 34 7.87 10.01 0.05
CA ASN A 34 9.13 9.85 0.75
C ASN A 34 10.11 9.10 -0.17
N PHE A 35 11.07 9.80 -0.76
CA PHE A 35 12.11 9.19 -1.59
C PHE A 35 13.31 8.68 -0.79
N GLU A 36 13.25 8.75 0.55
CA GLU A 36 14.30 8.25 1.44
C GLU A 36 15.69 8.87 1.19
N VAL A 37 15.73 10.10 0.63
CA VAL A 37 16.94 10.81 0.16
C VAL A 37 18.07 10.85 1.19
N LYS A 38 17.73 10.88 2.49
CA LYS A 38 18.71 10.91 3.58
C LYS A 38 19.01 9.53 4.16
N ARG A 39 17.98 8.71 4.33
CA ARG A 39 18.04 7.37 4.93
C ARG A 39 16.74 6.63 4.68
N GLU A 40 16.84 5.31 4.67
CA GLU A 40 15.69 4.42 4.67
C GLU A 40 14.85 4.59 5.94
N THR A 41 13.54 4.44 5.78
CA THR A 41 12.54 4.64 6.83
C THR A 41 11.41 3.62 6.74
N CYS A 42 10.78 3.37 7.88
CA CYS A 42 9.50 2.66 7.94
C CYS A 42 8.71 3.29 9.09
N ARG A 43 8.26 4.53 8.87
CA ARG A 43 7.64 5.38 9.89
C ARG A 43 6.28 4.85 10.32
N SER A 44 5.98 5.02 11.61
CA SER A 44 4.63 4.85 12.13
C SER A 44 3.64 5.86 11.53
N PRO A 45 2.32 5.60 11.62
CA PRO A 45 1.27 6.55 11.27
C PRO A 45 1.48 7.94 11.88
N LEU A 46 1.82 8.01 13.18
CA LEU A 46 2.14 9.27 13.85
C LEU A 46 3.29 10.02 13.18
N MET A 47 4.34 9.30 12.80
CA MET A 47 5.52 9.89 12.19
C MET A 47 5.25 10.35 10.76
N VAL A 48 4.41 9.65 9.99
CA VAL A 48 3.92 10.12 8.68
C VAL A 48 3.16 11.44 8.82
N LEU A 49 2.21 11.54 9.77
CA LEU A 49 1.46 12.77 10.00
C LEU A 49 2.36 13.98 10.35
N ARG A 50 3.45 13.73 11.07
CA ARG A 50 4.43 14.77 11.45
C ARG A 50 5.32 15.21 10.29
N HIS A 51 5.80 14.27 9.48
CA HIS A 51 6.72 14.57 8.38
C HIS A 51 5.99 15.03 7.11
N LYS A 52 4.71 14.67 6.95
CA LYS A 52 3.90 14.93 5.75
C LYS A 52 4.57 14.41 4.48
N GLU A 53 5.16 13.22 4.59
CA GLU A 53 5.67 12.43 3.48
C GLU A 53 5.60 10.94 3.83
N ALA A 54 5.37 10.10 2.83
CA ALA A 54 5.33 8.65 2.97
C ALA A 54 5.69 7.94 1.67
N HIS A 55 6.27 6.74 1.75
CA HIS A 55 6.27 5.76 0.65
C HIS A 55 5.10 4.76 0.84
N CYS A 56 5.03 3.71 0.01
CA CYS A 56 3.91 2.78 -0.02
C CYS A 56 3.59 2.14 1.34
N MET A 57 4.57 1.52 1.99
CA MET A 57 4.40 0.88 3.30
C MET A 57 3.95 1.87 4.38
N GLU A 58 4.60 3.03 4.48
CA GLU A 58 4.25 4.09 5.44
C GLU A 58 2.83 4.62 5.22
N GLY A 59 2.45 4.88 3.96
CA GLY A 59 1.12 5.34 3.60
C GLY A 59 0.04 4.30 3.87
N ALA A 60 0.32 3.03 3.56
CA ALA A 60 -0.58 1.92 3.80
C ALA A 60 -0.81 1.70 5.31
N MET A 61 0.24 1.76 6.13
CA MET A 61 0.10 1.70 7.59
C MET A 61 -0.74 2.86 8.15
N LEU A 62 -0.56 4.08 7.64
CA LEU A 62 -1.39 5.21 8.04
C LEU A 62 -2.87 4.97 7.67
N ALA A 63 -3.16 4.58 6.43
CA ALA A 63 -4.52 4.29 5.98
C ALA A 63 -5.17 3.16 6.79
N ALA A 64 -4.44 2.07 7.04
CA ALA A 64 -4.89 0.96 7.88
C ALA A 64 -5.21 1.42 9.32
N ALA A 65 -4.38 2.30 9.90
CA ALA A 65 -4.66 2.91 11.19
C ALA A 65 -5.95 3.74 11.19
N VAL A 66 -6.21 4.51 10.13
CA VAL A 66 -7.46 5.29 10.00
C VAL A 66 -8.67 4.36 9.87
N PHE A 67 -8.59 3.30 9.07
CA PHE A 67 -9.66 2.30 9.00
C PHE A 67 -9.93 1.67 10.36
N TRP A 68 -8.89 1.33 11.11
CA TRP A 68 -9.05 0.78 12.45
C TRP A 68 -9.66 1.76 13.45
N TYR A 69 -9.33 3.05 13.34
CA TYR A 69 -9.95 4.11 14.12
C TYR A 69 -11.47 4.16 13.89
N HIS A 70 -11.93 3.93 12.66
CA HIS A 70 -13.35 3.90 12.30
C HIS A 70 -14.03 2.53 12.48
N GLY A 71 -13.34 1.56 13.10
CA GLY A 71 -13.92 0.26 13.44
C GLY A 71 -13.81 -0.81 12.35
N GLU A 72 -13.03 -0.56 11.30
CA GLU A 72 -12.66 -1.55 10.29
C GLU A 72 -11.37 -2.30 10.66
N LYS A 73 -11.05 -3.39 9.95
CA LYS A 73 -9.77 -4.08 10.16
C LYS A 73 -8.61 -3.31 9.51
N PRO A 74 -7.46 -3.12 10.19
CA PRO A 74 -6.26 -2.53 9.60
C PRO A 74 -5.53 -3.56 8.74
N LEU A 75 -6.02 -3.76 7.50
CA LEU A 75 -5.50 -4.76 6.59
C LEU A 75 -4.49 -4.17 5.60
N LEU A 76 -3.35 -4.83 5.45
CA LEU A 76 -2.38 -4.57 4.39
C LEU A 76 -2.43 -5.67 3.33
N LEU A 77 -1.98 -5.33 2.13
CA LEU A 77 -1.71 -6.25 1.04
C LEU A 77 -0.33 -5.94 0.46
N ASP A 78 0.53 -6.94 0.42
CA ASP A 78 1.81 -6.87 -0.29
C ASP A 78 1.61 -7.38 -1.73
N LEU A 79 2.05 -6.59 -2.71
CA LEU A 79 2.10 -6.92 -4.12
C LEU A 79 3.56 -7.15 -4.51
N LYS A 80 3.90 -8.43 -4.71
CA LYS A 80 5.28 -8.87 -4.85
C LYS A 80 5.68 -9.10 -6.30
N ALA A 81 6.70 -8.39 -6.74
CA ALA A 81 7.27 -8.47 -8.06
C ALA A 81 8.36 -9.54 -8.16
N ASN A 82 9.05 -9.62 -9.30
CA ASN A 82 10.28 -10.41 -9.40
C ASN A 82 11.46 -9.60 -8.86
N SER A 83 12.63 -10.24 -8.72
CA SER A 83 13.84 -9.63 -8.14
C SER A 83 14.42 -8.43 -8.90
N ASN A 84 13.83 -8.03 -10.02
CA ASN A 84 14.30 -6.94 -10.88
C ASN A 84 13.44 -5.68 -10.73
N ASP A 85 12.43 -5.71 -9.86
CA ASP A 85 11.45 -4.64 -9.66
C ASP A 85 11.10 -4.52 -8.17
N ASP A 86 10.42 -3.43 -7.82
CA ASP A 86 10.05 -3.12 -6.44
C ASP A 86 8.67 -3.67 -6.08
N ASP A 87 8.53 -4.13 -4.85
CA ASP A 87 7.24 -4.53 -4.27
C ASP A 87 6.40 -3.29 -3.90
N HIS A 88 5.09 -3.48 -3.70
CA HIS A 88 4.19 -2.39 -3.33
C HIS A 88 3.18 -2.81 -2.29
N VAL A 89 3.07 -2.02 -1.23
CA VAL A 89 2.11 -2.25 -0.15
C VAL A 89 0.94 -1.30 -0.26
N VAL A 90 -0.27 -1.83 -0.15
CA VAL A 90 -1.53 -1.07 -0.12
C VAL A 90 -2.36 -1.42 1.10
N ALA A 91 -3.20 -0.49 1.56
CA ALA A 91 -4.16 -0.75 2.63
C ALA A 91 -5.50 -1.17 2.04
N LEU A 92 -6.06 -2.27 2.54
CA LEU A 92 -7.34 -2.80 2.05
C LEU A 92 -8.52 -2.20 2.82
N PHE A 93 -9.60 -1.95 2.09
CA PHE A 93 -10.90 -1.64 2.68
C PHE A 93 -12.02 -2.38 1.95
N ARG A 94 -13.22 -2.38 2.55
CA ARG A 94 -14.41 -2.92 1.92
C ARG A 94 -15.55 -1.93 1.95
N GLN A 95 -16.38 -1.97 0.92
CA GLN A 95 -17.71 -1.36 0.92
C GLN A 95 -18.71 -2.45 0.52
N GLY A 96 -19.61 -2.79 1.44
CA GLY A 96 -20.44 -3.99 1.30
C GLY A 96 -19.58 -5.26 1.18
N ASN A 97 -19.77 -6.02 0.11
CA ASN A 97 -19.03 -7.25 -0.14
C ASN A 97 -17.79 -7.08 -1.02
N LEU A 98 -17.50 -5.86 -1.51
CA LEU A 98 -16.44 -5.58 -2.49
C LEU A 98 -15.21 -4.96 -1.83
N TRP A 99 -14.04 -5.27 -2.39
CA TRP A 99 -12.72 -4.82 -1.94
C TRP A 99 -12.26 -3.63 -2.75
N GLY A 100 -11.63 -2.66 -2.07
CA GLY A 100 -10.84 -1.58 -2.67
C GLY A 100 -9.49 -1.45 -1.96
N ALA A 101 -8.63 -0.56 -2.46
CA ALA A 101 -7.31 -0.32 -1.89
C ALA A 101 -6.92 1.16 -1.86
N ILE A 102 -6.26 1.55 -0.78
CA ILE A 102 -5.58 2.85 -0.61
C ILE A 102 -4.10 2.65 -0.88
N SER A 103 -3.49 3.58 -1.60
CA SER A 103 -2.08 3.48 -1.98
C SER A 103 -1.33 4.80 -1.87
N LYS A 104 -0.01 4.72 -1.63
CA LYS A 104 0.92 5.83 -1.80
C LYS A 104 2.04 5.43 -2.74
N THR A 105 2.13 6.07 -3.91
CA THR A 105 3.17 5.81 -4.91
C THR A 105 3.49 7.09 -5.69
N ASN A 106 4.60 7.08 -6.42
CA ASN A 106 4.89 8.09 -7.44
C ASN A 106 4.68 7.55 -8.87
N HIS A 107 4.26 6.28 -9.00
CA HIS A 107 3.90 5.66 -10.26
C HIS A 107 2.54 6.17 -10.74
N ALA A 108 2.41 6.42 -12.05
CA ALA A 108 1.24 7.07 -12.62
C ALA A 108 -0.10 6.36 -12.32
N VAL A 109 -0.10 5.03 -12.21
CA VAL A 109 -1.33 4.22 -12.20
C VAL A 109 -1.48 3.26 -11.00
N LEU A 110 -0.46 3.06 -10.17
CA LEU A 110 -0.50 2.11 -9.03
C LEU A 110 -1.18 2.71 -7.78
N GLN A 111 -2.13 3.62 -7.95
CA GLN A 111 -2.76 4.42 -6.89
C GLN A 111 -3.99 3.69 -6.30
N TYR A 112 -5.07 4.44 -6.04
CA TYR A 112 -6.34 3.98 -5.48
C TYR A 112 -7.04 2.95 -6.36
N ARG A 113 -7.77 2.03 -5.72
CA ARG A 113 -8.67 1.09 -6.38
C ARG A 113 -10.06 1.21 -5.80
N ASP A 114 -11.03 1.52 -6.67
CA ASP A 114 -12.44 1.52 -6.33
C ASP A 114 -12.89 0.17 -5.76
N PRO A 115 -13.86 0.16 -4.83
CA PRO A 115 -14.33 -1.07 -4.20
C PRO A 115 -15.25 -1.87 -5.12
N ILE A 116 -14.72 -2.41 -6.22
CA ILE A 116 -15.47 -3.16 -7.24
C ILE A 116 -15.07 -4.65 -7.32
N TYR A 117 -14.05 -5.06 -6.56
CA TYR A 117 -13.45 -6.39 -6.65
C TYR A 117 -14.08 -7.36 -5.65
N LYS A 118 -14.57 -8.52 -6.08
CA LYS A 118 -15.21 -9.51 -5.18
C LYS A 118 -14.18 -10.24 -4.31
N THR A 119 -12.96 -10.38 -4.81
CA THR A 119 -11.88 -11.08 -4.13
C THR A 119 -10.61 -10.25 -4.10
N VAL A 120 -9.75 -10.52 -3.10
CA VAL A 120 -8.40 -9.91 -3.01
C VAL A 120 -7.57 -10.25 -4.24
N ARG A 121 -7.79 -11.43 -4.84
CA ARG A 121 -7.13 -11.82 -6.10
C ARG A 121 -7.53 -10.91 -7.27
N GLU A 122 -8.82 -10.62 -7.42
CA GLU A 122 -9.29 -9.69 -8.45
C GLU A 122 -8.70 -8.30 -8.26
N LEU A 123 -8.62 -7.84 -7.01
CA LEU A 123 -7.97 -6.58 -6.67
C LEU A 123 -6.47 -6.62 -7.03
N ALA A 124 -5.73 -7.66 -6.65
CA ALA A 124 -4.32 -7.81 -7.02
C ALA A 124 -4.11 -7.84 -8.55
N LEU A 125 -5.01 -8.50 -9.29
CA LEU A 125 -4.96 -8.55 -10.75
C LEU A 125 -5.15 -7.17 -11.41
N SER A 126 -5.82 -6.22 -10.76
CA SER A 126 -5.96 -4.86 -11.29
C SER A 126 -4.63 -4.14 -11.47
N TYR A 127 -3.63 -4.48 -10.64
CA TYR A 127 -2.27 -3.94 -10.73
C TYR A 127 -1.38 -4.68 -11.75
N PHE A 128 -1.75 -5.89 -12.17
CA PHE A 128 -0.84 -6.81 -12.87
C PHE A 128 -0.23 -6.25 -14.16
N ASN A 129 -1.04 -5.59 -15.00
CA ASN A 129 -0.54 -5.02 -16.26
C ASN A 129 0.21 -3.71 -16.09
N GLU A 130 0.15 -3.10 -14.90
CA GLU A 130 0.82 -1.84 -14.59
C GLU A 130 2.22 -2.07 -14.01
N TYR A 131 2.55 -3.31 -13.67
CA TYR A 131 3.86 -3.75 -13.21
C TYR A 131 4.74 -4.17 -14.39
N PHE A 132 5.62 -3.27 -14.80
CA PHE A 132 6.63 -3.56 -15.81
C PHE A 132 7.84 -2.64 -15.71
N LEU A 133 8.98 -3.15 -16.17
CA LEU A 133 10.23 -2.40 -16.29
C LEU A 133 10.26 -1.55 -17.56
N GLU A 134 11.25 -0.66 -17.67
CA GLU A 134 11.54 0.06 -18.92
C GLU A 134 11.83 -0.87 -20.12
N SER A 135 12.26 -2.11 -19.84
CA SER A 135 12.45 -3.16 -20.86
C SER A 135 11.13 -3.72 -21.43
N GLY A 136 10.00 -3.35 -20.82
CA GLY A 136 8.66 -3.86 -21.04
C GLY A 136 8.37 -5.21 -20.36
N GLU A 137 9.33 -5.80 -19.65
CA GLU A 137 9.12 -7.04 -18.90
C GLU A 137 8.05 -6.82 -17.81
N LYS A 138 7.02 -7.66 -17.77
CA LYS A 138 5.99 -7.64 -16.70
C LYS A 138 6.45 -8.40 -15.47
N THR A 139 6.33 -7.80 -14.30
CA THR A 139 7.11 -8.18 -13.12
C THR A 139 6.29 -8.69 -11.95
N LEU A 140 5.01 -8.31 -11.79
CA LEU A 140 4.18 -8.79 -10.68
C LEU A 140 4.07 -10.34 -10.67
N ARG A 141 4.30 -10.97 -9.52
CA ARG A 141 4.33 -12.44 -9.37
C ARG A 141 3.33 -12.97 -8.35
N SER A 142 3.17 -12.30 -7.22
CA SER A 142 2.33 -12.78 -6.13
C SER A 142 1.74 -11.63 -5.33
N TYR A 143 0.80 -11.97 -4.45
CA TYR A 143 0.27 -11.04 -3.45
C TYR A 143 0.15 -11.77 -2.11
N SER A 144 0.29 -11.06 -0.99
CA SER A 144 0.09 -11.65 0.34
C SER A 144 -1.38 -12.00 0.58
N VAL A 145 -1.66 -12.89 1.53
CA VAL A 145 -2.98 -12.89 2.16
C VAL A 145 -3.20 -11.56 2.90
N PRO A 146 -4.45 -11.08 3.09
CA PRO A 146 -4.70 -9.86 3.86
C PRO A 146 -4.02 -9.92 5.23
N PHE A 147 -3.12 -8.99 5.48
CA PHE A 147 -2.27 -8.97 6.66
C PHE A 147 -2.89 -8.04 7.72
N ASP A 148 -3.29 -8.60 8.86
CA ASP A 148 -4.08 -7.90 9.89
C ASP A 148 -3.18 -7.30 10.98
N LEU A 149 -3.04 -5.97 10.99
CA LEU A 149 -2.23 -5.26 11.99
C LEU A 149 -2.87 -5.21 13.39
N SER A 150 -4.14 -5.62 13.56
CA SER A 150 -4.82 -5.55 14.86
C SER A 150 -4.26 -6.55 15.89
N GLY A 151 -3.46 -7.52 15.43
CA GLY A 151 -2.71 -8.43 16.28
C GLY A 151 -1.52 -7.79 17.00
N TYR A 152 -0.94 -6.74 16.42
CA TYR A 152 0.21 -6.03 16.99
C TYR A 152 -0.18 -5.25 18.25
N PRO A 153 0.76 -5.03 19.18
CA PRO A 153 0.56 -4.05 20.26
C PRO A 153 0.32 -2.65 19.68
N GLY A 154 -0.39 -1.79 20.41
CA GLY A 154 -0.79 -0.46 19.88
C GLY A 154 0.36 0.55 19.70
N ASP A 155 1.60 0.17 19.97
CA ASP A 155 2.79 1.01 19.88
C ASP A 155 3.19 1.31 18.43
N TRP A 156 2.90 0.41 17.47
CA TRP A 156 3.18 0.65 16.04
C TRP A 156 2.52 1.93 15.51
N LEU A 157 1.38 2.36 16.08
CA LEU A 157 0.71 3.59 15.69
C LEU A 157 1.55 4.85 15.96
N ALA A 158 2.34 4.84 17.04
CA ALA A 158 2.98 6.01 17.62
C ALA A 158 4.49 5.87 17.86
N SER A 159 5.09 4.77 17.40
CA SER A 159 6.52 4.52 17.56
C SER A 159 7.34 5.63 16.89
N ARG A 160 8.39 6.08 17.58
CA ARG A 160 9.41 6.97 17.00
C ARG A 160 10.50 6.21 16.26
N GLN A 161 10.56 4.89 16.44
CA GLN A 161 11.48 4.00 15.75
C GLN A 161 10.84 3.49 14.46
N ASN A 162 11.68 3.06 13.51
CA ASN A 162 11.21 2.43 12.28
C ASN A 162 10.57 1.07 12.60
N LEU A 163 9.46 0.76 11.91
CA LEU A 163 8.66 -0.45 12.05
C LEU A 163 9.12 -1.56 11.11
N TRP A 164 10.44 -1.74 10.99
CA TRP A 164 11.03 -2.75 10.10
C TRP A 164 10.48 -4.16 10.35
N HIS A 165 10.20 -4.49 11.60
CA HIS A 165 9.59 -5.77 11.97
C HIS A 165 8.23 -5.99 11.29
N VAL A 166 7.37 -4.96 11.20
CA VAL A 166 6.07 -5.07 10.51
C VAL A 166 6.27 -5.30 9.01
N ALA A 167 7.25 -4.63 8.40
CA ALA A 167 7.56 -4.81 6.98
C ALA A 167 8.09 -6.23 6.70
N VAL A 168 8.99 -6.75 7.55
CA VAL A 168 9.51 -8.12 7.45
C VAL A 168 8.42 -9.16 7.67
N ASP A 169 7.56 -8.97 8.66
CA ASP A 169 6.47 -9.91 8.94
C ASP A 169 5.44 -9.94 7.79
N LEU A 170 5.17 -8.79 7.15
CA LEU A 170 4.34 -8.70 5.96
C LEU A 170 4.98 -9.43 4.77
N ASP A 171 6.25 -9.13 4.46
CA ASP A 171 6.99 -9.71 3.33
C ASP A 171 7.11 -11.25 3.43
N THR A 172 7.27 -11.75 4.66
CA THR A 172 7.38 -13.19 4.94
C THR A 172 6.02 -13.86 5.16
N SER A 173 4.92 -13.11 5.17
CA SER A 173 3.58 -13.66 5.32
C SER A 173 3.21 -14.54 4.11
N PRO A 174 2.20 -15.42 4.25
CA PRO A 174 1.81 -16.30 3.14
C PRO A 174 1.43 -15.53 1.87
N HIS A 175 2.10 -15.84 0.78
CA HIS A 175 1.86 -15.26 -0.54
C HIS A 175 1.20 -16.25 -1.51
N VAL A 176 0.33 -15.74 -2.37
CA VAL A 176 -0.34 -16.50 -3.43
C VAL A 176 0.19 -16.07 -4.79
N ALA A 177 0.70 -17.03 -5.57
CA ALA A 177 1.17 -16.76 -6.92
C ALA A 177 0.02 -16.38 -7.87
N LEU A 178 0.20 -15.29 -8.64
CA LEU A 178 -0.74 -14.86 -9.68
C LEU A 178 -0.58 -15.66 -10.98
N LEU A 179 0.65 -16.13 -11.23
CA LEU A 179 1.02 -16.89 -12.43
C LEU A 179 1.31 -18.34 -12.05
N LYS A 180 0.82 -19.27 -12.88
CA LYS A 180 1.14 -20.70 -12.76
C LYS A 180 2.20 -21.09 -13.80
N ASN A 181 3.06 -22.06 -13.45
CA ASN A 181 3.82 -22.91 -14.39
C ASN A 181 4.42 -22.18 -15.61
N GLY A 182 5.44 -21.34 -15.39
CA GLY A 182 6.17 -20.70 -16.49
C GLY A 182 5.37 -19.72 -17.36
N ALA A 183 4.12 -19.39 -16.98
CA ALA A 183 3.27 -18.46 -17.73
C ALA A 183 3.91 -17.07 -17.92
N ALA A 184 4.82 -16.68 -17.03
CA ALA A 184 5.61 -15.45 -17.16
C ALA A 184 6.31 -15.34 -18.54
N ARG A 185 6.83 -16.44 -19.09
CA ARG A 185 7.52 -16.45 -20.40
C ARG A 185 6.59 -16.16 -21.59
N ARG A 186 5.27 -16.31 -21.41
CA ARG A 186 4.26 -16.06 -22.44
C ARG A 186 3.64 -14.68 -22.33
N LEU A 187 4.02 -13.88 -21.34
CA LEU A 187 3.51 -12.53 -21.19
C LEU A 187 4.04 -11.66 -22.33
N ARG A 188 3.14 -10.93 -22.96
CA ARG A 188 3.52 -9.87 -23.89
C ARG A 188 4.18 -8.74 -23.09
N LYS A 189 5.26 -8.18 -23.64
CA LYS A 189 5.89 -6.97 -23.12
C LYS A 189 4.91 -5.79 -23.13
N ALA A 190 5.05 -4.89 -22.16
CA ALA A 190 4.45 -3.56 -22.24
C ALA A 190 4.97 -2.85 -23.50
N ASN A 191 4.08 -2.13 -24.18
CA ASN A 191 4.43 -1.42 -25.39
C ASN A 191 5.12 -0.07 -25.07
N ALA A 192 5.70 0.58 -26.09
CA ALA A 192 6.43 1.83 -25.91
C ALA A 192 5.58 2.99 -25.36
N LEU A 193 4.27 3.01 -25.64
CA LEU A 193 3.36 4.04 -25.10
C LEU A 193 3.09 3.79 -23.60
N GLU A 194 2.85 2.54 -23.20
CA GLU A 194 2.70 2.16 -21.79
C GLU A 194 3.95 2.54 -20.98
N ILE A 195 5.14 2.22 -21.51
CA ILE A 195 6.43 2.56 -20.90
C ILE A 195 6.62 4.08 -20.81
N LYS A 196 6.32 4.83 -21.87
CA LYS A 196 6.43 6.29 -21.82
C LYS A 196 5.48 6.89 -20.78
N ALA A 197 4.25 6.38 -20.69
CA ALA A 197 3.27 6.85 -19.72
C ALA A 197 3.69 6.57 -18.26
N SER A 198 4.37 5.44 -17.99
CA SER A 198 4.82 5.11 -16.63
C SER A 198 5.93 6.02 -16.10
N THR A 199 6.66 6.73 -16.98
CA THR A 199 7.68 7.71 -16.57
C THR A 199 7.11 9.01 -15.99
N LEU A 200 5.79 9.23 -16.11
CA LEU A 200 5.13 10.39 -15.55
C LEU A 200 5.07 10.26 -14.02
N ALA A 201 5.58 11.27 -13.33
CA ALA A 201 5.66 11.32 -11.89
C ALA A 201 5.03 12.62 -11.35
N GLN A 202 4.28 12.50 -10.25
CA GLN A 202 3.71 13.66 -9.56
C GLN A 202 4.80 14.45 -8.82
N TRP A 203 5.72 13.74 -8.17
CA TRP A 203 6.77 14.32 -7.35
C TRP A 203 8.13 14.13 -8.01
N LYS A 204 8.97 15.18 -7.96
CA LYS A 204 10.38 15.12 -8.37
C LYS A 204 11.26 14.84 -7.15
N LYS A 205 12.25 13.96 -7.32
CA LYS A 205 13.32 13.73 -6.34
C LYS A 205 14.10 15.02 -6.08
#